data_AF-A0A2U3LWZ9-F1
#
_entry.id   AF-A0A2U3LWZ9-F1
#
_cell.length_a   1.000
_cell.length_b   1.000
_cell.length_c   1.000
_cell.angle_alpha   90.00
_cell.angle_beta   90.00
_cell.angle_gamma   90.00
#
_symmetry.space_group_name_H-M   'P 1'
#
loop_
_entity.id
_entity.type
_entity.pdbx_description
1 polymer ?
#
loop_
_entity_poly.entity_id
_entity_poly.type
_entity_poly.pdbx_seq_one_letter_code
_entity_poly.pdbx_strand_id
1 'polypeptide(L)'
;MTEALSANTRLQKMEKTRKIKKVAFYAGVDGRFGGVALALQGRKGFAKRLIDLRPFDINAPLEETLEEINKFQPDMLSGYTAGISILARCQQEGRIKINPIIVMSGGEPLYEADHNLMKRVYKVPITNAYGASEAFCLGMGGDEYDGIYLMDDIHYIEIMEDHILVTNLYNYTQPIIRYRLNDKLTLKEDNKKQFPFRLVENIIGREETLLWFNNDKGEKDYIHPVVFTSLSIRGIEKFQIVLKSEESFELLVIIPDRNLEAMAHNEAKISFDKLLIKKEMKNVAYTINTVEHPIIDKISKKYKMVLKDY
;
A
#
# COMPACT_ATOMS: atom_id res chain seq x y z
N MET A 1 -18.63 -31.77 4.42
CA MET A 1 -17.18 -31.50 4.35
C MET A 1 -16.78 -31.60 2.90
N THR A 2 -16.73 -30.48 2.19
CA THR A 2 -16.39 -30.44 0.77
C THR A 2 -15.04 -29.76 0.67
N GLU A 3 -14.07 -30.51 0.15
CA GLU A 3 -12.64 -30.23 0.18
C GLU A 3 -12.30 -28.84 -0.35
N ALA A 4 -11.53 -28.10 0.45
CA ALA A 4 -10.84 -26.91 -0.01
C ALA A 4 -9.83 -27.35 -1.09
N LEU A 5 -10.14 -27.11 -2.36
CA LEU A 5 -9.17 -27.31 -3.44
C LEU A 5 -7.86 -26.60 -3.09
N SER A 6 -6.76 -27.35 -3.08
CA SER A 6 -5.42 -26.81 -2.88
C SER A 6 -5.10 -25.71 -3.90
N ALA A 7 -4.26 -24.76 -3.52
CA ALA A 7 -3.83 -23.64 -4.38
C ALA A 7 -3.36 -24.11 -5.77
N ASN A 8 -2.60 -25.21 -5.85
CA ASN A 8 -2.16 -25.82 -7.11
C ASN A 8 -3.32 -26.27 -7.99
N THR A 9 -4.38 -26.82 -7.40
CA THR A 9 -5.57 -27.25 -8.14
C THR A 9 -6.34 -26.03 -8.69
N ARG A 10 -6.34 -24.89 -7.99
CA ARG A 10 -6.97 -23.64 -8.47
C ARG A 10 -6.18 -23.00 -9.61
N LEU A 11 -4.85 -22.96 -9.52
CA LEU A 11 -3.95 -22.47 -10.57
C LEU A 11 -4.04 -23.32 -11.85
N GLN A 12 -4.09 -24.65 -11.74
CA GLN A 12 -4.29 -25.53 -12.91
C GLN A 12 -5.70 -25.42 -13.52
N LYS A 13 -6.74 -25.19 -12.70
CA LYS A 13 -8.12 -24.98 -13.19
C LYS A 13 -8.29 -23.66 -13.95
N MET A 14 -7.40 -22.69 -13.68
CA MET A 14 -7.36 -21.37 -14.27
C MET A 14 -6.85 -21.38 -15.72
N GLU A 15 -5.95 -22.29 -16.09
CA GLU A 15 -5.56 -22.52 -17.50
C GLU A 15 -6.76 -22.94 -18.36
N LYS A 16 -7.79 -23.54 -17.74
CA LYS A 16 -8.86 -24.24 -18.47
C LYS A 16 -10.20 -23.51 -18.57
N THR A 17 -10.48 -22.47 -17.77
CA THR A 17 -11.88 -22.01 -17.59
C THR A 17 -12.23 -20.57 -17.96
N ARG A 18 -11.29 -19.62 -18.08
CA ARG A 18 -11.58 -18.23 -18.56
C ARG A 18 -10.44 -17.63 -19.37
N LYS A 19 -10.78 -17.07 -20.55
CA LYS A 19 -9.86 -16.36 -21.47
C LYS A 19 -9.35 -15.01 -20.95
N ILE A 20 -10.12 -14.31 -20.12
CA ILE A 20 -9.75 -13.01 -19.53
C ILE A 20 -9.67 -13.16 -18.01
N LYS A 21 -8.55 -12.72 -17.42
CA LYS A 21 -8.31 -12.72 -15.97
C LYS A 21 -8.70 -11.39 -15.36
N LYS A 22 -9.53 -11.41 -14.33
CA LYS A 22 -9.94 -10.21 -13.58
C LYS A 22 -8.94 -9.90 -12.49
N VAL A 23 -8.34 -8.72 -12.53
CA VAL A 23 -7.35 -8.27 -11.55
C VAL A 23 -7.93 -7.06 -10.82
N ALA A 24 -8.16 -7.19 -9.52
CA ALA A 24 -8.46 -6.05 -8.66
C ALA A 24 -7.14 -5.48 -8.12
N PHE A 25 -6.89 -4.20 -8.34
CA PHE A 25 -5.71 -3.50 -7.85
C PHE A 25 -6.10 -2.42 -6.84
N TYR A 26 -5.96 -2.69 -5.55
CA TYR A 26 -6.38 -1.82 -4.45
C TYR A 26 -5.23 -0.97 -3.91
N ALA A 27 -5.12 0.26 -4.40
CA ALA A 27 -3.99 1.16 -4.13
C ALA A 27 -4.42 2.64 -4.27
N GLY A 28 -3.50 3.59 -4.14
CA GLY A 28 -3.80 5.00 -4.46
C GLY A 28 -3.91 5.19 -5.97
N VAL A 29 -5.09 5.49 -6.52
CA VAL A 29 -5.31 5.46 -7.99
C VAL A 29 -5.15 6.80 -8.71
N ASP A 30 -4.65 7.83 -8.03
CA ASP A 30 -4.44 9.18 -8.58
C ASP A 30 -3.25 9.28 -9.55
N GLY A 31 -2.61 8.15 -9.86
CA GLY A 31 -1.63 8.00 -10.95
C GLY A 31 -0.20 8.41 -10.58
N ARG A 32 0.05 8.82 -9.33
CA ARG A 32 1.40 9.27 -8.90
C ARG A 32 2.30 8.16 -8.37
N PHE A 33 1.79 6.93 -8.26
CA PHE A 33 2.50 5.79 -7.69
C PHE A 33 2.94 4.80 -8.75
N GLY A 34 4.20 4.34 -8.70
CA GLY A 34 4.78 3.46 -9.72
C GLY A 34 4.01 2.15 -9.94
N GLY A 35 3.47 1.56 -8.87
CA GLY A 35 2.64 0.35 -8.96
C GLY A 35 1.34 0.55 -9.77
N VAL A 36 0.74 1.74 -9.68
CA VAL A 36 -0.47 2.09 -10.45
C VAL A 36 -0.11 2.31 -11.91
N ALA A 37 0.99 2.99 -12.20
CA ALA A 37 1.46 3.18 -13.56
C ALA A 37 1.73 1.83 -14.25
N LEU A 38 2.40 0.90 -13.55
CA LEU A 38 2.65 -0.46 -14.03
C LEU A 38 1.35 -1.23 -14.24
N ALA A 39 0.44 -1.21 -13.26
CA ALA A 39 -0.86 -1.86 -13.39
C ALA A 39 -1.62 -1.30 -14.61
N LEU A 40 -1.70 0.02 -14.77
CA LEU A 40 -2.40 0.66 -15.89
C LEU A 40 -1.80 0.34 -17.27
N GLN A 41 -0.52 -0.06 -17.38
CA GLN A 41 0.01 -0.59 -18.64
C GLN A 41 -0.67 -1.90 -19.06
N GLY A 42 -1.12 -2.73 -18.11
CA GLY A 42 -1.91 -3.94 -18.38
C GLY A 42 -3.24 -3.68 -19.08
N ARG A 43 -3.71 -2.42 -19.11
CA ARG A 43 -4.90 -1.97 -19.86
C ARG A 43 -4.61 -1.56 -21.31
N LYS A 44 -3.36 -1.64 -21.76
CA LYS A 44 -2.93 -1.26 -23.11
C LYS A 44 -2.49 -2.49 -23.91
N GLY A 45 -2.54 -2.37 -25.24
CA GLY A 45 -2.00 -3.37 -26.16
C GLY A 45 -2.65 -4.75 -26.07
N PHE A 46 -1.85 -5.80 -26.29
CA PHE A 46 -2.32 -7.19 -26.30
C PHE A 46 -2.76 -7.69 -24.92
N ALA A 47 -2.18 -7.14 -23.84
CA ALA A 47 -2.51 -7.52 -22.45
C ALA A 47 -4.00 -7.27 -22.10
N LYS A 48 -4.61 -6.20 -22.63
CA LYS A 48 -6.06 -5.91 -22.43
C LYS A 48 -6.98 -7.03 -22.93
N ARG A 49 -6.54 -7.85 -23.90
CA ARG A 49 -7.33 -8.99 -24.40
C ARG A 49 -7.28 -10.20 -23.47
N LEU A 50 -6.36 -10.20 -22.50
CA LEU A 50 -6.11 -11.31 -21.57
C LEU A 50 -6.42 -10.91 -20.12
N ILE A 51 -6.42 -9.62 -19.80
CA ILE A 51 -6.54 -9.09 -18.44
C ILE A 51 -7.59 -7.98 -18.40
N ASP A 52 -8.58 -8.14 -17.53
CA ASP A 52 -9.50 -7.09 -17.10
C ASP A 52 -9.00 -6.55 -15.76
N LEU A 53 -8.14 -5.52 -15.82
CA LEU A 53 -7.64 -4.85 -14.63
C LEU A 53 -8.61 -3.77 -14.19
N ARG A 54 -9.03 -3.80 -12.92
CA ARG A 54 -9.81 -2.75 -12.27
C ARG A 54 -9.05 -2.19 -11.05
N PRO A 55 -8.63 -0.92 -11.08
CA PRO A 55 -8.08 -0.26 -9.92
C PRO A 55 -9.22 0.14 -8.98
N PHE A 56 -8.97 0.01 -7.69
CA PHE A 56 -9.82 0.44 -6.59
C PHE A 56 -9.03 1.46 -5.79
N ASP A 57 -9.62 2.64 -5.55
CA ASP A 57 -8.96 3.68 -4.76
C ASP A 57 -8.99 3.30 -3.28
N ILE A 58 -7.82 3.15 -2.67
CA ILE A 58 -7.69 2.89 -1.23
C ILE A 58 -8.29 4.01 -0.36
N ASN A 59 -8.53 5.18 -0.94
CA ASN A 59 -9.19 6.32 -0.29
C ASN A 59 -10.60 6.60 -0.83
N ALA A 60 -11.23 5.67 -1.55
CA ALA A 60 -12.70 5.69 -1.71
C ALA A 60 -13.38 5.28 -0.39
N PRO A 61 -14.66 5.63 -0.17
CA PRO A 61 -15.44 5.05 0.93
C PRO A 61 -15.32 3.52 0.94
N LEU A 62 -15.09 2.91 2.11
CA LEU A 62 -14.85 1.48 2.19
C LEU A 62 -16.06 0.69 1.71
N GLU A 63 -17.28 1.05 2.11
CA GLU A 63 -18.50 0.34 1.70
C GLU A 63 -18.68 0.32 0.18
N GLU A 64 -18.45 1.45 -0.50
CA GLU A 64 -18.47 1.50 -1.97
C GLU A 64 -17.46 0.52 -2.58
N THR A 65 -16.25 0.47 -2.01
CA THR A 65 -15.20 -0.46 -2.45
C THR A 65 -15.62 -1.92 -2.25
N LEU A 66 -16.21 -2.24 -1.10
CA LEU A 66 -16.68 -3.59 -0.78
C LEU A 66 -17.79 -4.04 -1.73
N GLU A 67 -18.75 -3.18 -2.03
CA GLU A 67 -19.80 -3.47 -3.01
C GLU A 67 -19.22 -3.74 -4.40
N GLU A 68 -18.34 -2.85 -4.87
CA GLU A 68 -17.81 -2.92 -6.23
C GLU A 68 -16.87 -4.12 -6.42
N ILE A 69 -16.04 -4.45 -5.42
CA ILE A 69 -15.15 -5.61 -5.51
C ILE A 69 -15.94 -6.92 -5.45
N ASN A 70 -17.02 -6.96 -4.65
CA ASN A 70 -17.90 -8.12 -4.54
C ASN A 70 -18.69 -8.35 -5.84
N LYS A 71 -19.10 -7.28 -6.54
CA LYS A 71 -19.66 -7.39 -7.91
C LYS A 71 -18.60 -7.83 -8.93
N PHE A 72 -17.37 -7.32 -8.80
CA PHE A 72 -16.31 -7.56 -9.76
C PHE A 72 -15.84 -9.03 -9.78
N GLN A 73 -15.76 -9.68 -8.61
CA GLN A 73 -15.28 -11.05 -8.43
C GLN A 73 -13.88 -11.26 -9.04
N PRO A 74 -12.82 -10.69 -8.45
CA PRO A 74 -11.47 -10.77 -8.98
C PRO A 74 -10.91 -12.19 -8.94
N ASP A 75 -10.18 -12.57 -9.99
CA ASP A 75 -9.34 -13.76 -9.99
C ASP A 75 -8.04 -13.47 -9.21
N MET A 76 -7.43 -12.30 -9.43
CA MET A 76 -6.25 -11.84 -8.70
C MET A 76 -6.58 -10.61 -7.88
N LEU A 77 -6.21 -10.63 -6.60
CA LEU A 77 -6.24 -9.46 -5.73
C LEU A 77 -4.81 -8.94 -5.58
N SER A 78 -4.58 -7.68 -5.87
CA SER A 78 -3.28 -7.03 -5.69
C SER A 78 -3.43 -5.63 -5.14
N GLY A 79 -2.41 -5.09 -4.49
CA GLY A 79 -2.50 -3.75 -3.88
C GLY A 79 -1.60 -3.58 -2.67
N TYR A 80 -1.84 -2.49 -1.94
CA TYR A 80 -1.16 -2.23 -0.68
C TYR A 80 -1.52 -3.27 0.37
N THR A 81 -0.53 -3.68 1.17
CA THR A 81 -0.69 -4.71 2.19
C THR A 81 -1.84 -4.37 3.14
N ALA A 82 -1.88 -3.15 3.67
CA ALA A 82 -2.94 -2.70 4.56
C ALA A 82 -4.34 -2.81 3.91
N GLY A 83 -4.47 -2.40 2.65
CA GLY A 83 -5.73 -2.48 1.90
C GLY A 83 -6.21 -3.93 1.72
N ILE A 84 -5.30 -4.84 1.33
CA ILE A 84 -5.63 -6.27 1.20
C ILE A 84 -6.01 -6.87 2.56
N SER A 85 -5.32 -6.52 3.63
CA SER A 85 -5.64 -6.99 4.99
C SER A 85 -7.03 -6.54 5.45
N ILE A 86 -7.44 -5.32 5.08
CA ILE A 86 -8.79 -4.82 5.36
C ILE A 86 -9.83 -5.64 4.61
N LEU A 87 -9.62 -5.90 3.31
CA LEU A 87 -10.51 -6.78 2.55
C LEU A 87 -10.58 -8.19 3.13
N ALA A 88 -9.47 -8.71 3.65
CA ALA A 88 -9.43 -10.02 4.31
C ALA A 88 -10.26 -10.02 5.60
N ARG A 89 -10.18 -8.97 6.42
CA ARG A 89 -11.03 -8.78 7.61
C ARG A 89 -12.51 -8.69 7.23
N CYS A 90 -12.86 -7.87 6.25
CA CYS A 90 -14.24 -7.74 5.77
C CYS A 90 -14.78 -9.07 5.22
N GLN A 91 -13.95 -9.88 4.55
CA GLN A 91 -14.36 -11.23 4.12
C GLN A 91 -14.54 -12.18 5.31
N GLN A 92 -13.66 -12.12 6.31
CA GLN A 92 -13.81 -12.90 7.55
C GLN A 92 -15.10 -12.56 8.30
N GLU A 93 -15.50 -11.29 8.28
CA GLU A 93 -16.77 -10.78 8.83
C GLU A 93 -17.99 -11.09 7.94
N GLY A 94 -17.79 -11.62 6.74
CA GLY A 94 -18.87 -11.94 5.80
C GLY A 94 -19.44 -10.75 5.02
N ARG A 95 -18.81 -9.57 5.09
CA ARG A 95 -19.21 -8.36 4.36
C ARG A 95 -18.96 -8.45 2.86
N ILE A 96 -17.97 -9.25 2.44
CA ILE A 96 -17.72 -9.59 1.04
C ILE A 96 -17.52 -11.10 0.86
N LYS A 97 -17.74 -11.58 -0.37
CA LYS A 97 -17.55 -12.98 -0.73
C LYS A 97 -16.86 -13.08 -2.10
N ILE A 98 -15.57 -12.82 -2.10
CA ILE A 98 -14.66 -12.97 -3.23
C ILE A 98 -13.83 -14.25 -3.12
N ASN A 99 -13.52 -14.88 -4.25
CA ASN A 99 -12.72 -16.09 -4.30
C ASN A 99 -11.55 -15.93 -5.28
N PRO A 100 -10.54 -15.10 -4.93
CA PRO A 100 -9.34 -15.00 -5.73
C PRO A 100 -8.63 -16.36 -5.76
N ILE A 101 -7.70 -16.48 -6.69
CA ILE A 101 -6.79 -17.62 -6.89
C ILE A 101 -5.36 -17.30 -6.48
N ILE A 102 -5.02 -16.02 -6.36
CA ILE A 102 -3.73 -15.49 -5.90
C ILE A 102 -3.94 -14.10 -5.31
N VAL A 103 -3.16 -13.79 -4.27
CA VAL A 103 -3.10 -12.47 -3.64
C VAL A 103 -1.68 -11.96 -3.71
N MET A 104 -1.48 -10.74 -4.19
CA MET A 104 -0.18 -10.10 -4.31
C MET A 104 -0.16 -8.76 -3.55
N SER A 105 0.46 -8.75 -2.39
CA SER A 105 0.71 -7.52 -1.62
C SER A 105 1.98 -6.82 -2.09
N GLY A 106 2.13 -5.55 -1.75
CA GLY A 106 3.35 -4.80 -1.98
C GLY A 106 3.21 -3.35 -1.55
N GLY A 107 4.30 -2.58 -1.62
CA GLY A 107 4.33 -1.16 -1.25
C GLY A 107 4.33 -0.88 0.27
N GLU A 108 4.07 -1.88 1.09
CA GLU A 108 4.08 -1.84 2.56
C GLU A 108 4.62 -3.17 3.10
N PRO A 109 5.22 -3.18 4.32
CA PRO A 109 5.65 -4.40 4.98
C PRO A 109 4.52 -5.43 5.10
N LEU A 110 4.81 -6.69 4.75
CA LEU A 110 3.90 -7.81 4.99
C LEU A 110 4.28 -8.51 6.29
N TYR A 111 3.58 -8.14 7.36
CA TYR A 111 3.74 -8.80 8.65
C TYR A 111 3.13 -10.20 8.67
N GLU A 112 3.68 -11.06 9.52
CA GLU A 112 3.25 -12.45 9.65
C GLU A 112 1.76 -12.57 10.02
N ALA A 113 1.25 -11.67 10.88
CA ALA A 113 -0.16 -11.65 11.26
C ALA A 113 -1.10 -11.37 10.08
N ASP A 114 -0.73 -10.42 9.22
CA ASP A 114 -1.48 -10.06 8.01
C ASP A 114 -1.41 -11.18 6.97
N HIS A 115 -0.23 -11.74 6.74
CA HIS A 115 -0.04 -12.90 5.87
C HIS A 115 -0.91 -14.09 6.33
N ASN A 116 -0.85 -14.45 7.61
CA ASN A 116 -1.63 -15.55 8.19
C ASN A 116 -3.14 -15.32 8.09
N LEU A 117 -3.60 -14.07 8.28
CA LEU A 117 -4.98 -13.67 8.05
C LEU A 117 -5.39 -13.90 6.59
N MET A 118 -4.64 -13.33 5.62
CA MET A 118 -4.92 -13.46 4.20
C MET A 118 -4.94 -14.94 3.77
N LYS A 119 -3.97 -15.73 4.26
CA LYS A 119 -3.86 -17.16 3.95
C LYS A 119 -5.06 -17.94 4.46
N ARG A 120 -5.49 -17.69 5.70
CA ARG A 120 -6.65 -18.33 6.32
C ARG A 120 -7.95 -18.00 5.58
N VAL A 121 -8.12 -16.73 5.22
CA VAL A 121 -9.35 -16.20 4.60
C VAL A 121 -9.48 -16.63 3.15
N TYR A 122 -8.45 -16.43 2.33
CA TYR A 122 -8.53 -16.67 0.89
C TYR A 122 -8.13 -18.10 0.49
N LYS A 123 -7.28 -18.75 1.27
CA LYS A 123 -6.77 -20.12 1.02
C LYS A 123 -6.08 -20.25 -0.35
N VAL A 124 -5.27 -19.26 -0.68
CA VAL A 124 -4.51 -19.17 -1.94
C VAL A 124 -3.07 -18.76 -1.68
N PRO A 125 -2.17 -18.81 -2.69
CA PRO A 125 -0.82 -18.28 -2.54
C PRO A 125 -0.85 -16.79 -2.24
N ILE A 126 -0.04 -16.37 -1.28
CA ILE A 126 0.23 -14.97 -0.97
C ILE A 126 1.64 -14.65 -1.45
N THR A 127 1.79 -13.62 -2.28
CA THR A 127 3.09 -13.15 -2.75
C THR A 127 3.32 -11.73 -2.27
N ASN A 128 4.56 -11.39 -1.94
CA ASN A 128 4.93 -10.06 -1.47
C ASN A 128 5.90 -9.40 -2.47
N ALA A 129 5.44 -8.37 -3.17
CA ALA A 129 6.28 -7.63 -4.10
C ALA A 129 6.98 -6.48 -3.38
N TYR A 130 8.31 -6.53 -3.32
CA TYR A 130 9.11 -5.39 -2.92
C TYR A 130 9.41 -4.51 -4.14
N GLY A 131 9.24 -3.20 -3.98
CA GLY A 131 9.38 -2.27 -5.08
C GLY A 131 9.46 -0.82 -4.62
N ALA A 132 9.91 0.03 -5.55
CA ALA A 132 9.99 1.48 -5.40
C ALA A 132 9.50 2.14 -6.69
N SER A 133 8.98 3.37 -6.64
CA SER A 133 8.46 4.00 -7.87
C SER A 133 9.56 4.28 -8.90
N GLU A 134 10.79 4.42 -8.43
CA GLU A 134 12.01 4.70 -9.19
C GLU A 134 12.58 3.47 -9.90
N ALA A 135 12.32 2.27 -9.37
CA ALA A 135 12.89 0.99 -9.84
C ALA A 135 11.84 -0.10 -10.14
N PHE A 136 10.57 0.19 -9.95
CA PHE A 136 9.44 -0.75 -10.01
C PHE A 136 9.60 -1.95 -9.06
N CYS A 137 10.01 -3.13 -9.55
CA CYS A 137 10.06 -4.36 -8.75
C CYS A 137 11.50 -4.70 -8.38
N LEU A 138 11.80 -4.65 -7.09
CA LEU A 138 13.13 -4.91 -6.54
C LEU A 138 13.26 -6.34 -6.00
N GLY A 139 12.15 -7.01 -5.71
CA GLY A 139 12.15 -8.39 -5.24
C GLY A 139 10.76 -8.99 -5.12
N MET A 140 10.71 -10.32 -5.00
CA MET A 140 9.46 -11.08 -4.83
C MET A 140 9.57 -12.12 -3.71
N GLY A 141 8.63 -12.06 -2.78
CA GLY A 141 8.35 -13.05 -1.75
C GLY A 141 7.20 -13.97 -2.14
N GLY A 142 7.18 -15.20 -1.61
CA GLY A 142 6.09 -16.15 -1.83
C GLY A 142 6.11 -17.30 -0.83
N ASP A 143 4.99 -17.99 -0.66
CA ASP A 143 4.79 -19.02 0.39
C ASP A 143 5.75 -20.23 0.34
N GLU A 144 6.43 -20.46 -0.79
CA GLU A 144 7.37 -21.57 -0.97
C GLU A 144 8.67 -21.38 -0.15
N TYR A 145 8.96 -20.13 0.23
CA TYR A 145 10.18 -19.72 0.92
C TYR A 145 9.90 -18.59 1.92
N ASP A 146 10.78 -18.40 2.90
CA ASP A 146 10.60 -17.40 3.93
C ASP A 146 11.54 -16.21 3.66
N GLY A 147 11.03 -15.20 2.95
CA GLY A 147 11.78 -14.00 2.60
C GLY A 147 11.39 -13.44 1.24
N ILE A 148 12.19 -12.51 0.74
CA ILE A 148 12.05 -11.89 -0.58
C ILE A 148 13.34 -12.12 -1.36
N TYR A 149 13.24 -12.75 -2.51
CA TYR A 149 14.36 -12.82 -3.45
C TYR A 149 14.49 -11.50 -4.18
N LEU A 150 15.68 -10.92 -4.17
CA LEU A 150 15.99 -9.68 -4.89
C LEU A 150 16.12 -9.95 -6.40
N MET A 151 15.70 -9.00 -7.22
CA MET A 151 15.88 -9.07 -8.68
C MET A 151 17.26 -8.55 -9.08
N ASP A 152 18.31 -9.26 -8.64
CA ASP A 152 19.73 -8.87 -8.79
C ASP A 152 20.26 -8.92 -10.23
N ASP A 153 19.52 -9.57 -11.14
CA ASP A 153 19.83 -9.64 -12.56
C ASP A 153 19.49 -8.35 -13.31
N ILE A 154 18.47 -7.63 -12.85
CA ILE A 154 18.00 -6.38 -13.45
C ILE A 154 18.25 -5.15 -12.55
N HIS A 155 18.70 -5.37 -11.32
CA HIS A 155 19.10 -4.32 -10.38
C HIS A 155 20.43 -4.64 -9.72
N TYR A 156 21.31 -3.66 -9.61
CA TYR A 156 22.44 -3.72 -8.70
C TYR A 156 22.04 -3.05 -7.38
N ILE A 157 21.82 -3.86 -6.34
CA ILE A 157 21.36 -3.41 -5.01
C ILE A 157 22.49 -3.53 -3.99
N GLU A 158 22.89 -2.39 -3.42
CA GLU A 158 23.86 -2.31 -2.33
C GLU A 158 23.12 -2.09 -1.02
N ILE A 159 23.35 -2.98 -0.05
CA ILE A 159 22.71 -2.94 1.26
C ILE A 159 23.64 -2.21 2.23
N MET A 160 23.16 -1.09 2.77
CA MET A 160 23.86 -0.29 3.78
C MET A 160 23.19 -0.50 5.16
N GLU A 161 23.72 0.15 6.20
CA GLU A 161 23.21 -0.02 7.57
C GLU A 161 21.78 0.52 7.77
N ASP A 162 21.48 1.68 7.19
CA ASP A 162 20.24 2.45 7.38
C ASP A 162 19.44 2.69 6.08
N HIS A 163 19.95 2.23 4.94
CA HIS A 163 19.37 2.45 3.62
C HIS A 163 19.86 1.41 2.60
N ILE A 164 19.36 1.48 1.37
CA ILE A 164 19.95 0.79 0.23
C ILE A 164 20.26 1.77 -0.89
N LEU A 165 21.18 1.38 -1.76
CA LEU A 165 21.46 2.07 -3.02
C LEU A 165 21.08 1.16 -4.18
N VAL A 166 20.31 1.69 -5.12
CA VAL A 166 19.82 0.93 -6.27
C VAL A 166 20.34 1.53 -7.57
N THR A 167 20.86 0.68 -8.43
CA THR A 167 21.09 0.97 -9.84
C THR A 167 20.21 0.07 -10.69
N ASN A 168 19.37 0.62 -11.57
CA ASN A 168 18.60 -0.19 -12.51
C ASN A 168 19.45 -0.51 -13.75
N LEU A 169 19.42 -1.75 -14.21
CA LEU A 169 20.27 -2.24 -15.30
C LEU A 169 19.54 -2.33 -16.65
N TYR A 170 18.29 -1.84 -16.71
CA TYR A 170 17.41 -1.98 -17.87
C TYR A 170 16.82 -0.65 -18.39
N ASN A 171 16.85 0.44 -17.61
CA ASN A 171 16.17 1.68 -17.98
C ASN A 171 17.09 2.65 -18.72
N TYR A 172 16.95 2.69 -20.05
CA TYR A 172 17.74 3.58 -20.92
C TYR A 172 17.26 5.04 -20.92
N THR A 173 16.00 5.30 -20.54
CA THR A 173 15.41 6.65 -20.62
C THR A 173 15.69 7.47 -19.37
N GLN A 174 15.58 6.83 -18.20
CA GLN A 174 15.88 7.44 -16.90
C GLN A 174 16.66 6.42 -16.05
N PRO A 175 17.95 6.18 -16.36
CA PRO A 175 18.77 5.32 -15.54
C PRO A 175 18.93 5.94 -14.15
N ILE A 176 18.71 5.15 -13.11
CA ILE A 176 19.06 5.53 -11.75
C ILE A 176 20.35 4.80 -11.39
N ILE A 177 21.32 5.53 -10.84
CA ILE A 177 22.64 4.99 -10.47
C ILE A 177 22.88 5.31 -9.01
N ARG A 178 23.07 4.26 -8.19
CA ARG A 178 23.23 4.34 -6.74
C ARG A 178 22.19 5.25 -6.06
N TYR A 179 20.94 5.16 -6.52
CA TYR A 179 19.86 5.97 -5.97
C TYR A 179 19.54 5.49 -4.55
N ARG A 180 19.50 6.43 -3.59
CA ARG A 180 19.25 6.12 -2.19
C ARG A 180 17.77 5.90 -1.93
N LEU A 181 17.43 4.68 -1.53
CA LEU A 181 16.14 4.34 -0.93
C LEU A 181 16.33 4.17 0.57
N ASN A 182 15.51 4.83 1.38
CA ASN A 182 15.60 4.77 2.85
C ASN A 182 14.99 3.49 3.45
N ASP A 183 14.94 2.42 2.66
CA ASP A 183 14.55 1.08 3.09
C ASP A 183 15.76 0.36 3.70
N LYS A 184 15.53 -0.42 4.73
CA LYS A 184 16.56 -1.26 5.35
C LYS A 184 16.30 -2.71 4.97
N LEU A 185 17.32 -3.38 4.42
CA LEU A 185 17.27 -4.79 4.08
C LEU A 185 18.20 -5.59 4.99
N THR A 186 17.71 -6.73 5.47
CA THR A 186 18.52 -7.71 6.18
C THR A 186 18.69 -8.92 5.28
N LEU A 187 19.94 -9.24 4.93
CA LEU A 187 20.25 -10.47 4.19
C LEU A 187 19.86 -11.68 5.04
N LYS A 188 19.30 -12.68 4.37
CA LYS A 188 18.86 -13.92 4.98
C LYS A 188 19.60 -15.09 4.35
N GLU A 189 19.95 -16.07 5.17
CA GLU A 189 20.53 -17.31 4.67
C GLU A 189 19.50 -18.07 3.82
N ASP A 190 19.89 -18.38 2.59
CA ASP A 190 19.07 -19.19 1.69
C ASP A 190 19.53 -20.65 1.70
N ASN A 191 18.89 -21.43 2.57
CA ASN A 191 19.14 -22.86 2.69
C ASN A 191 18.59 -23.68 1.51
N LYS A 192 17.52 -23.21 0.85
CA LYS A 192 16.87 -23.94 -0.24
C LYS A 192 17.52 -23.64 -1.59
N LYS A 193 18.11 -22.46 -1.75
CA LYS A 193 18.70 -21.96 -3.01
C LYS A 193 17.75 -22.11 -4.19
N GLN A 194 16.48 -21.76 -3.96
CA GLN A 194 15.43 -21.95 -4.97
C GLN A 194 15.70 -21.11 -6.22
N PHE A 195 16.33 -19.95 -6.05
CA PHE A 195 16.76 -19.07 -7.13
C PHE A 195 18.21 -18.62 -6.91
N PRO A 196 18.95 -18.26 -7.98
CA PRO A 196 20.34 -17.80 -7.89
C PRO A 196 20.45 -16.33 -7.44
N PHE A 197 19.49 -15.84 -6.65
CA PHE A 197 19.38 -14.45 -6.23
C PHE A 197 19.55 -14.31 -4.72
N ARG A 198 19.97 -13.13 -4.25
CA ARG A 198 20.07 -12.88 -2.81
C ARG A 198 18.68 -12.89 -2.17
N LEU A 199 18.59 -13.53 -1.01
CA LEU A 199 17.39 -13.57 -0.19
C LEU A 199 17.51 -12.55 0.95
N VAL A 200 16.43 -11.80 1.20
CA VAL A 200 16.31 -10.89 2.34
C VAL A 200 15.07 -11.22 3.16
N GLU A 201 15.00 -10.69 4.38
CA GLU A 201 13.81 -10.79 5.23
C GLU A 201 12.55 -10.20 4.55
N ASN A 202 11.36 -10.69 4.90
CA ASN A 202 10.09 -10.31 4.26
C ASN A 202 9.54 -8.95 4.74
N ILE A 203 10.09 -8.41 5.83
CA ILE A 203 9.66 -7.13 6.42
C ILE A 203 10.49 -6.01 5.79
N ILE A 204 10.01 -5.52 4.66
CA ILE A 204 10.63 -4.44 3.90
C ILE A 204 9.59 -3.37 3.61
N GLY A 205 10.00 -2.11 3.64
CA GLY A 205 9.15 -0.97 3.31
C GLY A 205 8.89 -0.08 4.51
N ARG A 206 8.02 0.90 4.30
CA ARG A 206 7.59 1.83 5.36
C ARG A 206 6.28 1.37 5.96
N GLU A 207 6.27 1.23 7.28
CA GLU A 207 5.05 1.05 8.03
C GLU A 207 4.28 2.37 8.07
N GLU A 208 3.04 2.35 7.62
CA GLU A 208 2.14 3.49 7.63
C GLU A 208 0.98 3.22 8.59
N THR A 209 0.63 4.20 9.41
CA THR A 209 -0.49 4.07 10.36
C THR A 209 -1.77 4.58 9.74
N LEU A 210 -2.73 3.69 9.53
CA LEU A 210 -4.09 4.05 9.07
C LEU A 210 -4.81 4.95 10.09
N LEU A 211 -5.53 5.94 9.58
CA LEU A 211 -6.39 6.80 10.39
C LEU A 211 -7.80 6.22 10.37
N TRP A 212 -8.24 5.63 11.47
CA TRP A 212 -9.58 5.04 11.60
C TRP A 212 -10.56 6.04 12.22
N PHE A 213 -11.73 6.18 11.60
CA PHE A 213 -12.81 7.06 12.06
C PHE A 213 -14.18 6.40 11.85
N ASN A 214 -15.19 6.90 12.54
CA ASN A 214 -16.58 6.63 12.18
C ASN A 214 -17.06 7.71 11.19
N ASN A 215 -17.62 7.30 10.06
CA ASN A 215 -18.13 8.20 9.03
C ASN A 215 -19.47 8.84 9.46
N ASP A 216 -20.06 9.68 8.61
CA ASP A 216 -21.34 10.37 8.83
C ASP A 216 -22.53 9.40 9.07
N LYS A 217 -22.38 8.12 8.67
CA LYS A 217 -23.36 7.05 8.87
C LYS A 217 -23.11 6.23 10.13
N GLY A 218 -22.04 6.53 10.88
CA GLY A 218 -21.60 5.75 12.05
C GLY A 218 -20.88 4.45 11.68
N GLU A 219 -20.47 4.29 10.41
CA GLU A 219 -19.72 3.12 9.94
C GLU A 219 -18.22 3.37 10.09
N LYS A 220 -17.49 2.33 10.51
CA LYS A 220 -16.04 2.41 10.67
C LYS A 220 -15.34 2.37 9.31
N ASP A 221 -14.58 3.41 9.02
CA ASP A 221 -13.80 3.56 7.78
C ASP A 221 -12.42 4.18 8.10
N TYR A 222 -11.54 4.28 7.10
CA TYR A 222 -10.17 4.72 7.27
C TYR A 222 -9.70 5.68 6.17
N ILE A 223 -8.67 6.44 6.49
CA ILE A 223 -7.87 7.21 5.53
C ILE A 223 -6.47 6.60 5.47
N HIS A 224 -6.03 6.28 4.26
CA HIS A 224 -4.70 5.72 4.05
C HIS A 224 -3.65 6.84 3.97
N PRO A 225 -2.52 6.79 4.71
CA PRO A 225 -1.53 7.87 4.72
C PRO A 225 -0.94 8.21 3.35
N VAL A 226 -0.97 7.26 2.42
CA VAL A 226 -0.56 7.48 1.02
C VAL A 226 -1.25 8.69 0.38
N VAL A 227 -2.49 9.03 0.76
CA VAL A 227 -3.19 10.21 0.22
C VAL A 227 -2.48 11.51 0.56
N PHE A 228 -1.80 11.56 1.71
CA PHE A 228 -1.07 12.72 2.18
C PHE A 228 0.25 12.91 1.43
N THR A 229 0.83 11.83 0.90
CA THR A 229 2.05 11.91 0.08
C THR A 229 1.83 12.66 -1.24
N SER A 230 0.59 12.69 -1.75
CA SER A 230 0.23 13.46 -2.94
C SER A 230 -0.34 14.86 -2.62
N LEU A 231 -0.57 15.19 -1.35
CA LEU A 231 -1.06 16.49 -0.92
C LEU A 231 0.10 17.49 -0.81
N SER A 232 0.27 18.30 -1.85
CA SER A 232 1.15 19.47 -1.82
C SER A 232 0.35 20.70 -1.41
N ILE A 233 0.46 21.12 -0.15
CA ILE A 233 -0.23 22.29 0.38
C ILE A 233 0.72 23.48 0.36
N ARG A 234 0.32 24.56 -0.33
CA ARG A 234 1.17 25.74 -0.48
C ARG A 234 1.47 26.39 0.87
N GLY A 235 2.76 26.66 1.13
CA GLY A 235 3.22 27.28 2.37
C GLY A 235 3.47 26.31 3.52
N ILE A 236 3.15 25.02 3.35
CA ILE A 236 3.45 23.97 4.34
C ILE A 236 4.64 23.16 3.85
N GLU A 237 5.69 23.11 4.66
CA GLU A 237 6.85 22.26 4.37
C GLU A 237 6.57 20.80 4.75
N LYS A 238 5.99 20.61 5.93
CA LYS A 238 5.66 19.31 6.52
C LYS A 238 4.42 19.43 7.38
N PHE A 239 3.69 18.34 7.55
CA PHE A 239 2.62 18.25 8.52
C PHE A 239 2.61 16.89 9.23
N GLN A 240 2.00 16.80 10.40
CA GLN A 240 1.73 15.54 11.11
C GLN A 240 0.28 15.51 11.54
N ILE A 241 -0.29 14.32 11.61
CA ILE A 241 -1.64 14.09 12.09
C ILE A 241 -1.56 13.39 13.44
N VAL A 242 -2.12 14.01 14.46
CA VAL A 242 -2.24 13.44 15.81
C VAL A 242 -3.68 13.00 15.99
N LEU A 243 -3.92 11.69 15.96
CA LEU A 243 -5.24 11.11 16.18
C LEU A 243 -5.62 11.28 17.65
N LYS A 244 -6.74 11.96 17.91
CA LYS A 244 -7.25 12.25 19.27
C LYS A 244 -8.38 11.31 19.66
N SER A 245 -9.19 10.86 18.70
CA SER A 245 -10.26 9.87 18.88
C SER A 245 -10.65 9.23 17.54
N GLU A 246 -11.70 8.41 17.52
CA GLU A 246 -12.35 7.93 16.29
C GLU A 246 -13.23 9.00 15.61
N GLU A 247 -13.28 10.23 16.14
CA GLU A 247 -14.08 11.34 15.62
C GLU A 247 -13.28 12.64 15.51
N SER A 248 -11.98 12.63 15.86
CA SER A 248 -11.17 13.85 15.80
C SER A 248 -9.66 13.63 15.68
N PHE A 249 -8.99 14.60 15.04
CA PHE A 249 -7.54 14.66 14.95
C PHE A 249 -7.01 16.10 14.99
N GLU A 250 -5.73 16.25 15.23
CA GLU A 250 -5.02 17.52 15.19
C GLU A 250 -4.00 17.48 14.04
N LEU A 251 -4.02 18.51 13.20
CA LEU A 251 -3.06 18.70 12.11
C LEU A 251 -1.96 19.68 12.58
N LEU A 252 -0.77 19.16 12.83
CA LEU A 252 0.41 19.96 13.11
C LEU A 252 1.07 20.35 11.79
N VAL A 253 1.26 21.64 11.52
CA VAL A 253 1.83 22.15 10.27
C VAL A 253 3.12 22.92 10.52
N ILE A 254 4.12 22.73 9.67
CA ILE A 254 5.36 23.50 9.68
C ILE A 254 5.32 24.48 8.52
N ILE A 255 5.33 25.77 8.87
CA ILE A 255 5.20 26.89 7.93
C ILE A 255 6.48 27.73 8.06
N PRO A 256 7.42 27.63 7.10
CA PRO A 256 8.70 28.33 7.18
C PRO A 256 8.57 29.86 7.11
N ASP A 257 7.62 30.35 6.29
CA ASP A 257 7.35 31.78 6.14
C ASP A 257 6.04 32.14 6.87
N ARG A 258 6.18 32.80 8.02
CA ARG A 258 5.04 33.23 8.86
C ARG A 258 4.06 34.15 8.14
N ASN A 259 4.49 34.87 7.10
CA ASN A 259 3.59 35.70 6.30
C ASN A 259 2.57 34.87 5.50
N LEU A 260 2.86 33.59 5.28
CA LEU A 260 1.99 32.65 4.57
C LEU A 260 1.04 31.90 5.51
N GLU A 261 1.08 32.13 6.82
CA GLU A 261 0.41 31.29 7.80
C GLU A 261 -1.12 31.20 7.57
N ALA A 262 -1.80 32.34 7.42
CA ALA A 262 -3.23 32.37 7.16
C ALA A 262 -3.62 31.67 5.84
N MET A 263 -2.82 31.85 4.78
CA MET A 263 -3.03 31.19 3.49
C MET A 263 -2.82 29.67 3.62
N ALA A 264 -1.72 29.24 4.25
CA ALA A 264 -1.38 27.84 4.44
C ALA A 264 -2.44 27.10 5.28
N HIS A 265 -2.94 27.73 6.34
CA HIS A 265 -4.06 27.20 7.13
C HIS A 265 -5.32 27.04 6.29
N ASN A 266 -5.66 28.04 5.46
CA ASN A 266 -6.82 27.97 4.58
C ASN A 266 -6.68 26.88 3.51
N GLU A 267 -5.51 26.75 2.88
CA GLU A 267 -5.22 25.72 1.87
C GLU A 267 -5.24 24.31 2.49
N ALA A 268 -4.69 24.15 3.69
CA ALA A 268 -4.79 22.91 4.45
C ALA A 268 -6.24 22.58 4.78
N LYS A 269 -7.01 23.58 5.23
CA LYS A 269 -8.43 23.40 5.51
C LYS A 269 -9.19 22.90 4.28
N ILE A 270 -9.05 23.57 3.14
CA ILE A 270 -9.70 23.17 1.88
C ILE A 270 -9.31 21.73 1.49
N SER A 271 -8.03 21.39 1.60
CA SER A 271 -7.51 20.08 1.22
C SER A 271 -8.06 18.96 2.09
N PHE A 272 -8.08 19.16 3.41
CA PHE A 272 -8.58 18.18 4.37
C PHE A 272 -10.11 18.09 4.36
N ASP A 273 -10.83 19.22 4.24
CA ASP A 273 -12.29 19.21 4.07
C ASP A 273 -12.68 18.41 2.83
N LYS A 274 -11.98 18.60 1.70
CA LYS A 274 -12.23 17.83 0.46
C LYS A 274 -12.01 16.33 0.67
N LEU A 275 -10.96 15.95 1.40
CA LEU A 275 -10.66 14.55 1.72
C LEU A 275 -11.74 13.94 2.61
N LEU A 276 -12.12 14.62 3.69
CA LEU A 276 -13.16 14.16 4.62
C LEU A 276 -14.51 14.05 3.92
N ILE A 277 -14.89 15.02 3.08
CA ILE A 277 -16.11 14.95 2.26
C ILE A 277 -16.09 13.73 1.34
N LYS A 278 -14.97 13.46 0.66
CA LYS A 278 -14.82 12.29 -0.22
C LYS A 278 -15.03 10.97 0.53
N LYS A 279 -14.61 10.92 1.80
CA LYS A 279 -14.72 9.74 2.67
C LYS A 279 -16.03 9.67 3.46
N GLU A 280 -16.98 10.57 3.21
CA GLU A 280 -18.22 10.70 4.00
C GLU A 280 -17.95 10.92 5.50
N MET A 281 -16.89 11.65 5.85
CA MET A 281 -16.40 11.87 7.22
C MET A 281 -16.52 13.34 7.66
N LYS A 282 -17.62 14.02 7.34
CA LYS A 282 -17.80 15.44 7.71
C LYS A 282 -17.97 15.63 9.22
N ASN A 283 -18.40 14.58 9.92
CA ASN A 283 -18.47 14.50 11.36
C ASN A 283 -17.10 14.51 12.06
N VAL A 284 -16.01 14.19 11.35
CA VAL A 284 -14.66 14.16 11.94
C VAL A 284 -14.13 15.58 12.14
N ALA A 285 -13.97 15.97 13.40
CA ALA A 285 -13.47 17.29 13.77
C ALA A 285 -11.94 17.37 13.70
N TYR A 286 -11.41 18.52 13.30
CA TYR A 286 -9.96 18.73 13.37
C TYR A 286 -9.56 20.18 13.63
N THR A 287 -8.38 20.34 14.21
CA THR A 287 -7.71 21.63 14.42
C THR A 287 -6.42 21.69 13.62
N ILE A 288 -5.99 22.90 13.24
CA ILE A 288 -4.72 23.13 12.55
C ILE A 288 -3.84 23.99 13.47
N ASN A 289 -2.69 23.45 13.86
CA ASN A 289 -1.76 24.12 14.76
C ASN A 289 -0.38 24.25 14.11
N THR A 290 0.16 25.47 14.07
CA THR A 290 1.51 25.70 13.56
C THR A 290 2.55 25.32 14.60
N VAL A 291 3.52 24.49 14.22
CA VAL A 291 4.65 24.07 15.07
C VAL A 291 5.98 24.39 14.38
N GLU A 292 7.02 24.67 15.17
CA GLU A 292 8.35 24.95 14.64
C GLU A 292 9.09 23.69 14.18
N HIS A 293 8.86 22.57 14.87
CA HIS A 293 9.52 21.30 14.63
C HIS A 293 8.53 20.15 14.68
N PRO A 294 8.76 19.07 13.91
CA PRO A 294 7.92 17.90 13.99
C PRO A 294 8.16 17.16 15.31
N ILE A 295 7.13 16.46 15.79
CA ILE A 295 7.25 15.51 16.88
C ILE A 295 8.00 14.28 16.36
N ILE A 296 9.18 14.04 16.92
CA ILE A 296 10.01 12.87 16.60
C ILE A 296 9.77 11.76 17.60
N ASP A 297 9.61 10.53 17.10
CA ASP A 297 9.46 9.35 17.94
C ASP A 297 10.72 9.15 18.82
N LYS A 298 10.52 9.11 20.15
CA LYS A 298 11.63 9.12 21.11
C LYS A 298 12.53 7.89 21.00
N ILE A 299 11.99 6.75 20.57
CA ILE A 299 12.68 5.45 20.52
C ILE A 299 13.36 5.27 19.17
N SER A 300 12.59 5.30 18.08
CA SER A 300 13.09 5.09 16.73
C SER A 300 13.87 6.27 16.17
N LYS A 301 13.71 7.47 16.77
CA LYS A 301 14.24 8.76 16.26
C LYS A 301 13.76 9.09 14.85
N LYS A 302 12.71 8.42 14.37
CA LYS A 302 12.13 8.62 13.04
C LYS A 302 10.96 9.59 13.11
N TYR A 303 10.77 10.31 12.02
CA TYR A 303 9.54 11.05 11.76
C TYR A 303 8.42 10.07 11.40
N LYS A 304 7.25 10.24 12.01
CA LYS A 304 6.02 9.52 11.67
C LYS A 304 4.97 10.55 11.25
N MET A 305 4.34 10.33 10.11
CA MET A 305 3.29 11.23 9.61
C MET A 305 2.05 11.21 10.51
N VAL A 306 1.72 10.04 11.06
CA VAL A 306 0.55 9.83 11.91
C VAL A 306 0.99 9.39 13.30
N LEU A 307 0.44 10.03 14.32
CA LEU A 307 0.66 9.76 15.75
C LEU A 307 -0.69 9.41 16.39
N LYS A 308 -0.68 8.53 17.40
CA LYS A 308 -1.87 8.19 18.19
C LYS A 308 -1.74 8.75 19.60
N ASP A 309 -2.81 9.39 20.08
CA ASP A 309 -2.89 10.03 21.40
C ASP A 309 -4.01 9.43 22.27
N TYR A 310 -4.50 8.24 21.92
CA TYR A 310 -5.52 7.47 22.64
C TYR A 310 -5.28 5.95 22.51
#